data_AF-A0A8T4TSR1-F1
#
_entry.id   AF-A0A8T4TSR1-F1
#
_cell.length_a   1.000
_cell.length_b   1.000
_cell.length_c   1.000
_cell.angle_alpha   90.00
_cell.angle_beta   90.00
_cell.angle_gamma   90.00
#
_symmetry.space_group_name_H-M   'P 1'
#
loop_
_entity.id
_entity.type
_entity.pdbx_description
1 polymer ?
#
loop_
_entity_poly.entity_id
_entity_poly.type
_entity_poly.pdbx_seq_one_letter_code
_entity_poly.pdbx_strand_id
1 'polypeptide(L)'
;MEGDYKKIVPALLKKGLDNINLSMFPDEVRKKLLNAAGDEYFKKGIMPEAIRAFSLAQNGQKLIEVGDYYIKIEMYNKAIDSYKMAGNKQKLRSTGERALKEGKISEAIKSFKLCEDVEKLKEVGEFCFKTEKFRFALEIYDALGDKDKINLVGDIFLERNQLEDAAKAYELSEDKERLNRLGDALFKEGMIPAALRCYEASENETMVQFIKENFEKEDRVYK
;
A
#
# COMPACT_ATOMS: atom_id res chain seq x y z
N MET A 1 -24.09 24.95 -28.51
CA MET A 1 -24.91 23.89 -27.88
C MET A 1 -24.28 23.43 -26.55
N GLU A 2 -24.16 24.33 -25.58
CA GLU A 2 -23.46 24.06 -24.30
C GLU A 2 -24.40 24.06 -23.08
N GLY A 3 -25.70 24.30 -23.29
CA GLY A 3 -26.68 24.55 -22.22
C GLY A 3 -27.65 23.41 -21.88
N ASP A 4 -27.75 22.33 -22.67
CA ASP A 4 -28.93 21.45 -22.60
C ASP A 4 -28.84 20.33 -21.55
N TYR A 5 -27.63 19.88 -21.21
CA TYR A 5 -27.45 18.71 -20.36
C TYR A 5 -27.67 19.00 -18.86
N LYS A 6 -27.59 20.28 -18.44
CA LYS A 6 -27.85 20.68 -17.04
C LYS A 6 -29.24 20.30 -16.55
N LYS A 7 -30.23 20.21 -17.45
CA LYS A 7 -31.60 19.80 -17.10
C LYS A 7 -31.71 18.30 -16.84
N ILE A 8 -30.81 17.49 -17.41
CA ILE A 8 -30.83 16.02 -17.31
C ILE A 8 -30.04 15.55 -16.08
N VAL A 9 -29.00 16.28 -15.67
CA VAL A 9 -28.16 15.93 -14.53
C VAL A 9 -28.96 15.64 -13.24
N PRO A 10 -29.96 16.45 -12.82
CA PRO A 10 -30.76 16.12 -11.63
C PRO A 10 -31.44 14.75 -11.70
N ALA A 11 -31.94 14.37 -12.88
CA ALA A 11 -32.54 13.05 -13.08
C ALA A 11 -31.49 11.94 -13.01
N LEU A 12 -30.28 12.18 -13.53
CA LEU A 12 -29.16 11.25 -13.40
C LEU A 12 -28.77 11.04 -11.92
N LEU A 13 -28.64 12.14 -11.16
CA LEU A 13 -28.25 12.07 -9.75
C LEU A 13 -29.29 11.31 -8.92
N LYS A 14 -30.60 11.51 -9.19
CA LYS A 14 -31.69 10.85 -8.47
C LYS A 14 -31.70 9.33 -8.69
N LYS A 15 -31.38 8.89 -9.90
CA LYS A 15 -31.38 7.46 -10.24
C LYS A 15 -30.06 6.76 -9.85
N GLY A 16 -28.97 7.52 -9.78
CA GLY A 16 -27.63 7.02 -9.50
C GLY A 16 -26.97 6.44 -10.75
N LEU A 17 -25.65 6.64 -10.89
CA LEU A 17 -24.92 6.26 -12.11
C LEU A 17 -25.01 4.77 -12.44
N ASP A 18 -25.12 3.90 -11.43
CA ASP A 18 -25.19 2.44 -11.63
C ASP A 18 -26.51 1.98 -12.28
N ASN A 19 -27.56 2.81 -12.21
CA ASN A 19 -28.90 2.48 -12.70
C ASN A 19 -29.22 3.15 -14.05
N ILE A 20 -28.20 3.66 -14.74
CA ILE A 20 -28.35 4.45 -15.96
C ILE A 20 -27.49 3.84 -17.05
N ASN A 21 -28.14 3.41 -18.12
CA ASN A 21 -27.44 3.02 -19.33
C ASN A 21 -27.15 4.27 -20.19
N LEU A 22 -25.87 4.65 -20.31
CA LEU A 22 -25.42 5.74 -21.18
C LEU A 22 -24.85 5.24 -22.52
N SER A 23 -24.92 3.94 -22.81
CA SER A 23 -24.36 3.35 -24.04
C SER A 23 -25.05 3.84 -25.31
N MET A 24 -26.26 4.38 -25.19
CA MET A 24 -27.04 4.96 -26.30
C MET A 24 -26.53 6.32 -26.77
N PHE A 25 -25.68 6.98 -25.98
CA PHE A 25 -25.09 8.28 -26.34
C PHE A 25 -23.71 8.11 -26.99
N PRO A 26 -23.37 8.96 -27.98
CA PRO A 26 -21.99 9.06 -28.46
C PRO A 26 -21.01 9.34 -27.31
N ASP A 27 -19.79 8.83 -27.42
CA ASP A 27 -18.76 8.93 -26.38
C ASP A 27 -18.55 10.36 -25.87
N GLU A 28 -18.52 11.34 -26.77
CA GLU A 28 -18.39 12.76 -26.42
C GLU A 28 -19.55 13.27 -25.54
N VAL A 29 -20.78 12.88 -25.87
CA VAL A 29 -21.98 13.25 -25.11
C VAL A 29 -21.97 12.53 -23.75
N ARG A 30 -21.61 11.25 -23.73
CA ARG A 30 -21.47 10.47 -22.50
C ARG A 30 -20.46 11.11 -21.55
N LYS A 31 -19.28 11.49 -22.04
CA LYS A 31 -18.25 12.19 -21.25
C LYS A 31 -18.76 13.52 -20.70
N LYS A 32 -19.46 14.33 -21.49
CA LYS A 32 -20.05 15.60 -21.03
C LYS A 32 -21.08 15.39 -19.92
N LEU A 33 -21.97 14.40 -20.06
CA LEU A 33 -22.96 14.06 -19.04
C LEU A 33 -22.31 13.59 -17.73
N LEU A 34 -21.33 12.70 -17.83
CA LEU A 34 -20.60 12.18 -16.68
C LEU A 34 -19.81 13.28 -15.96
N ASN A 35 -19.14 14.17 -16.71
CA ASN A 35 -18.46 15.32 -16.12
C ASN A 35 -19.43 16.26 -15.40
N ALA A 36 -20.58 16.57 -16.00
CA ALA A 36 -21.58 17.42 -15.37
C ALA A 36 -22.19 16.77 -14.11
N ALA A 37 -22.45 15.47 -14.13
CA ALA A 37 -22.88 14.73 -12.93
C ALA A 37 -21.78 14.73 -11.85
N GLY A 38 -20.52 14.50 -12.24
CA GLY A 38 -19.37 14.52 -11.35
C GLY A 38 -19.17 15.88 -10.68
N ASP A 39 -19.29 16.97 -11.42
CA ASP A 39 -19.23 18.34 -10.87
C ASP A 39 -20.33 18.58 -9.83
N GLU A 40 -21.55 18.10 -10.08
CA GLU A 40 -22.65 18.23 -9.11
C GLU A 40 -22.45 17.35 -7.87
N TYR A 41 -21.96 16.11 -8.01
CA TYR A 41 -21.58 15.28 -6.87
C TYR A 41 -20.47 15.93 -6.05
N PHE A 42 -19.46 16.49 -6.70
CA PHE A 42 -18.34 17.18 -6.06
C PHE A 42 -18.82 18.39 -5.24
N LYS A 43 -19.67 19.25 -5.81
CA LYS A 43 -20.28 20.40 -5.10
C LYS A 43 -21.10 19.98 -3.89
N LYS A 44 -21.78 18.83 -3.96
CA LYS A 44 -22.57 18.29 -2.85
C LYS A 44 -21.72 17.57 -1.80
N GLY A 45 -20.40 17.46 -1.99
CA GLY A 45 -19.49 16.73 -1.10
C GLY A 45 -19.59 15.21 -1.23
N ILE A 46 -20.31 14.71 -2.23
CA ILE A 46 -20.52 13.28 -2.48
C ILE A 46 -19.33 12.75 -3.31
N MET A 47 -18.16 12.69 -2.66
CA MET A 47 -16.88 12.47 -3.34
C MET A 47 -16.73 11.10 -4.05
N PRO A 48 -17.17 9.96 -3.49
CA PRO A 48 -17.00 8.67 -4.16
C PRO A 48 -17.69 8.64 -5.54
N GLU A 49 -18.88 9.24 -5.63
CA GLU A 49 -19.69 9.35 -6.83
C GLU A 49 -19.07 10.34 -7.84
N ALA A 50 -18.50 11.45 -7.35
CA ALA A 50 -17.74 12.38 -8.19
C ALA A 50 -16.52 11.70 -8.84
N ILE A 51 -15.71 11.00 -8.05
CA ILE A 51 -14.53 10.26 -8.53
C ILE A 51 -14.95 9.21 -9.56
N ARG A 52 -16.02 8.46 -9.28
CA ARG A 52 -16.56 7.46 -10.22
C ARG A 52 -16.97 8.10 -11.53
N ALA A 53 -17.72 9.20 -11.48
CA ALA A 53 -18.17 9.93 -12.66
C ALA A 53 -16.98 10.42 -13.51
N PHE A 54 -15.98 11.04 -12.88
CA PHE A 54 -14.79 11.53 -13.58
C PHE A 54 -13.91 10.41 -14.12
N SER A 55 -13.81 9.28 -13.42
CA SER A 55 -13.09 8.09 -13.88
C SER A 55 -13.75 7.48 -15.12
N LEU A 56 -15.08 7.33 -15.11
CA LEU A 56 -15.85 6.86 -16.27
C LEU A 56 -15.76 7.84 -17.45
N ALA A 57 -15.66 9.14 -17.17
CA ALA A 57 -15.43 10.17 -18.18
C ALA A 57 -13.97 10.23 -18.68
N GLN A 58 -13.04 9.50 -18.04
CA GLN A 58 -11.59 9.60 -18.23
C GLN A 58 -11.08 11.04 -18.09
N ASN A 59 -11.65 11.81 -17.15
CA ASN A 59 -11.28 13.19 -16.92
C ASN A 59 -10.20 13.30 -15.82
N GLY A 60 -8.94 13.14 -16.23
CA GLY A 60 -7.79 13.26 -15.34
C GLY A 60 -7.70 14.63 -14.64
N GLN A 61 -8.07 15.72 -15.32
CA GLN A 61 -8.02 17.05 -14.74
C GLN A 61 -8.97 17.20 -13.54
N LYS A 62 -10.19 16.68 -13.66
CA LYS A 62 -11.16 16.69 -12.55
C LYS A 62 -10.75 15.78 -11.41
N LEU A 63 -10.14 14.63 -11.69
CA LEU A 63 -9.56 13.77 -10.66
C LEU A 63 -8.41 14.47 -9.90
N ILE A 64 -7.60 15.28 -10.60
CA ILE A 64 -6.58 16.13 -9.97
C ILE A 64 -7.24 17.18 -9.07
N GLU A 65 -8.32 17.84 -9.50
CA GLU A 65 -9.07 18.79 -8.66
C GLU A 65 -9.61 18.14 -7.37
N VAL A 66 -10.11 16.89 -7.47
CA VAL A 66 -10.52 16.11 -6.29
C VAL A 66 -9.33 15.80 -5.38
N GLY A 67 -8.20 15.40 -5.96
CA GLY A 67 -6.96 15.19 -5.20
C GLY A 67 -6.49 16.45 -4.49
N ASP A 68 -6.52 17.60 -5.16
CA ASP A 68 -6.15 18.90 -4.61
C ASP A 68 -7.07 19.31 -3.45
N TYR A 69 -8.37 19.00 -3.55
CA TYR A 69 -9.30 19.15 -2.44
C TYR A 69 -8.89 18.31 -1.24
N TYR A 70 -8.58 17.02 -1.44
CA TYR A 70 -8.15 16.14 -0.35
C TYR A 70 -6.84 16.59 0.31
N ILE A 71 -5.90 17.15 -0.47
CA ILE A 71 -4.68 17.74 0.08
C ILE A 71 -4.98 18.94 0.98
N LYS A 72 -5.96 19.78 0.65
CA LYS A 72 -6.33 20.93 1.48
C LYS A 72 -6.88 20.54 2.85
N ILE A 73 -7.53 19.39 2.94
CA ILE A 73 -8.06 18.83 4.19
C ILE A 73 -7.18 17.70 4.76
N GLU A 74 -5.92 17.63 4.33
CA GLU A 74 -4.88 16.72 4.84
C GLU A 74 -5.23 15.22 4.72
N MET A 75 -6.14 14.86 3.82
CA MET A 75 -6.50 13.47 3.52
C MET A 75 -5.58 12.87 2.45
N TYR A 76 -4.29 12.73 2.78
CA TYR A 76 -3.23 12.25 1.88
C TYR A 76 -3.57 10.96 1.13
N ASN A 77 -4.05 9.93 1.84
CA ASN A 77 -4.38 8.65 1.22
C ASN A 77 -5.41 8.79 0.07
N LYS A 78 -6.44 9.62 0.27
CA LYS A 78 -7.46 9.87 -0.75
C LYS A 78 -6.96 10.74 -1.90
N ALA A 79 -6.08 11.70 -1.60
CA ALA A 79 -5.42 12.49 -2.63
C ALA A 79 -4.54 11.61 -3.54
N ILE A 80 -3.72 10.75 -2.93
CA ILE A 80 -2.86 9.78 -3.63
C ILE A 80 -3.69 8.89 -4.56
N ASP A 81 -4.80 8.33 -4.08
CA ASP A 81 -5.67 7.48 -4.89
C ASP A 81 -6.26 8.26 -6.08
N SER A 82 -6.66 9.52 -5.87
CA SER A 82 -7.19 10.40 -6.93
C SER A 82 -6.13 10.72 -7.99
N TYR A 83 -4.90 11.05 -7.57
CA TYR A 83 -3.80 11.32 -8.51
C TYR A 83 -3.33 10.07 -9.26
N LYS A 84 -3.36 8.90 -8.60
CA LYS A 84 -3.10 7.61 -9.26
C LYS A 84 -4.12 7.36 -10.37
N MET A 85 -5.41 7.53 -10.08
CA MET A 85 -6.48 7.39 -11.09
C MET A 85 -6.32 8.39 -12.24
N ALA A 86 -5.84 9.60 -11.95
CA ALA A 86 -5.53 10.61 -12.96
C ALA A 86 -4.23 10.34 -13.75
N GLY A 87 -3.40 9.38 -13.35
CA GLY A 87 -2.07 9.14 -13.91
C GLY A 87 -1.06 10.27 -13.65
N ASN A 88 -1.31 11.15 -12.67
CA ASN A 88 -0.48 12.33 -12.44
C ASN A 88 0.69 12.03 -11.49
N LYS A 89 1.81 11.55 -12.05
CA LYS A 89 3.05 11.25 -11.32
C LYS A 89 3.65 12.47 -10.61
N GLN A 90 3.53 13.67 -11.17
CA GLN A 90 4.06 14.88 -10.56
C GLN A 90 3.33 15.22 -9.25
N LYS A 91 2.00 15.17 -9.26
CA LYS A 91 1.18 15.42 -8.05
C LYS A 91 1.38 14.35 -7.00
N LEU A 92 1.56 13.08 -7.40
CA LEU A 92 1.96 12.01 -6.48
C LEU A 92 3.30 12.35 -5.81
N ARG A 93 4.33 12.69 -6.59
CA ARG A 93 5.64 13.05 -6.02
C ARG A 93 5.54 14.21 -5.04
N SER A 94 4.91 15.33 -5.42
CA SER A 94 4.77 16.50 -4.53
C SER A 94 3.97 16.18 -3.26
N THR A 95 2.98 15.29 -3.37
CA THR A 95 2.19 14.82 -2.23
C THR A 95 3.04 13.99 -1.28
N GLY A 96 3.90 13.12 -1.82
CA GLY A 96 4.83 12.31 -1.03
C GLY A 96 5.85 13.18 -0.29
N GLU A 97 6.41 14.18 -0.97
CA GLU A 97 7.35 15.14 -0.37
C GLU A 97 6.70 15.93 0.77
N ARG A 98 5.46 16.39 0.58
CA ARG A 98 4.71 17.09 1.62
C ARG A 98 4.37 16.17 2.81
N ALA A 99 3.88 14.96 2.53
CA ALA A 99 3.58 13.97 3.55
C ALA A 99 4.81 13.64 4.41
N LEU A 100 5.97 13.46 3.76
CA LEU A 100 7.24 13.21 4.45
C LEU A 100 7.63 14.36 5.39
N LYS A 101 7.52 15.62 4.91
CA LYS A 101 7.80 16.82 5.71
C LYS A 101 6.91 16.93 6.95
N GLU A 102 5.67 16.46 6.86
CA GLU A 102 4.70 16.42 7.96
C GLU A 102 4.78 15.13 8.81
N GLY A 103 5.78 14.28 8.56
CA GLY A 103 6.00 13.04 9.31
C GLY A 103 5.06 11.89 8.95
N LYS A 104 4.26 12.02 7.88
CA LYS A 104 3.35 11.00 7.34
C LYS A 104 4.10 10.04 6.41
N ILE A 105 4.96 9.22 7.01
CA ILE A 105 5.92 8.36 6.28
C ILE A 105 5.21 7.31 5.42
N SER A 106 4.18 6.65 5.93
CA SER A 106 3.42 5.63 5.18
C SER A 106 2.84 6.20 3.89
N GLU A 107 2.23 7.38 3.97
CA GLU A 107 1.67 8.08 2.82
C GLU A 107 2.76 8.50 1.83
N ALA A 108 3.91 8.96 2.32
CA ALA A 108 5.05 9.30 1.48
C ALA A 108 5.55 8.09 0.69
N ILE A 109 5.77 6.96 1.36
CA ILE A 109 6.21 5.70 0.74
C ILE A 109 5.20 5.26 -0.32
N LYS A 110 3.91 5.22 0.01
CA LYS A 110 2.83 4.87 -0.93
C LYS A 110 2.88 5.76 -2.17
N SER A 111 3.05 7.07 -1.98
CA SER A 111 3.09 8.02 -3.09
C SER A 111 4.30 7.80 -4.01
N PHE A 112 5.50 7.64 -3.43
CA PHE A 112 6.72 7.42 -4.20
C PHE A 112 6.74 6.07 -4.93
N LYS A 113 6.19 5.00 -4.32
CA LYS A 113 5.96 3.71 -5.00
C LYS A 113 5.06 3.89 -6.23
N LEU A 114 3.95 4.62 -6.09
CA LEU A 114 2.98 4.82 -7.17
C LEU A 114 3.47 5.71 -8.31
N CYS A 115 4.39 6.64 -8.04
CA CYS A 115 5.04 7.43 -9.10
C CYS A 115 6.38 6.84 -9.57
N GLU A 116 6.77 5.66 -9.06
CA GLU A 116 8.01 4.94 -9.41
C GLU A 116 9.27 5.80 -9.17
N ASP A 117 9.26 6.64 -8.13
CA ASP A 117 10.40 7.50 -7.78
C ASP A 117 11.41 6.72 -6.91
N VAL A 118 12.21 5.89 -7.58
CA VAL A 118 13.22 5.01 -6.98
C VAL A 118 14.23 5.79 -6.13
N GLU A 119 14.67 6.96 -6.60
CA GLU A 119 15.64 7.78 -5.88
C GLU A 119 15.04 8.34 -4.59
N LYS A 120 13.79 8.82 -4.62
CA LYS A 120 13.12 9.23 -3.38
C LYS A 120 12.84 8.07 -2.44
N LEU A 121 12.50 6.89 -2.94
CA LEU A 121 12.39 5.71 -2.08
C LEU A 121 13.71 5.40 -1.38
N LYS A 122 14.84 5.40 -2.09
CA LYS A 122 16.16 5.20 -1.47
C LYS A 122 16.44 6.24 -0.38
N GLU A 123 16.24 7.53 -0.67
CA GLU A 123 16.44 8.60 0.32
C GLU A 123 15.58 8.41 1.58
N VAL A 124 14.30 8.06 1.42
CA VAL A 124 13.39 7.83 2.54
C VAL A 124 13.77 6.55 3.29
N GLY A 125 14.22 5.51 2.60
CA GLY A 125 14.74 4.28 3.20
C GLY A 125 15.91 4.56 4.13
N GLU A 126 16.91 5.29 3.62
CA GLU A 126 18.08 5.71 4.42
C GLU A 126 17.69 6.60 5.60
N PHE A 127 16.75 7.54 5.40
CA PHE A 127 16.23 8.37 6.49
C PHE A 127 15.54 7.52 7.57
N CYS A 128 14.70 6.57 7.18
CA CYS A 128 14.01 5.69 8.12
C CYS A 128 15.01 4.81 8.88
N PHE A 129 16.00 4.26 8.19
CA PHE A 129 17.06 3.46 8.80
C PHE A 129 17.85 4.26 9.85
N LYS A 130 18.33 5.46 9.49
CA LYS A 130 19.09 6.35 10.40
C LYS A 130 18.28 6.86 11.59
N THR A 131 16.97 6.96 11.46
CA THR A 131 16.06 7.39 12.53
C THR A 131 15.41 6.22 13.27
N GLU A 132 15.96 5.02 13.11
CA GLU A 132 15.53 3.77 13.76
C GLU A 132 14.08 3.36 13.46
N LYS A 133 13.52 3.86 12.35
CA LYS A 133 12.21 3.49 11.84
C LYS A 133 12.31 2.24 10.96
N PHE A 134 12.87 1.17 11.51
CA PHE A 134 13.30 -0.02 10.78
C PHE A 134 12.18 -0.72 10.01
N ARG A 135 10.94 -0.74 10.53
CA ARG A 135 9.80 -1.33 9.80
C ARG A 135 9.49 -0.61 8.48
N PHE A 136 9.61 0.73 8.47
CA PHE A 136 9.45 1.50 7.23
C PHE A 136 10.64 1.33 6.30
N ALA A 137 11.87 1.28 6.86
CA ALA A 137 13.06 0.99 6.06
C ALA A 137 12.95 -0.38 5.37
N LEU A 138 12.52 -1.42 6.10
CA LEU A 138 12.29 -2.77 5.57
C LEU A 138 11.29 -2.76 4.40
N GLU A 139 10.14 -2.10 4.57
CA GLU A 139 9.11 -2.01 3.51
C GLU A 139 9.62 -1.31 2.23
N ILE A 140 10.54 -0.36 2.39
CA ILE A 140 11.17 0.36 1.28
C ILE A 140 12.22 -0.52 0.61
N TYR A 141 13.11 -1.14 1.38
CA TYR A 141 14.17 -1.99 0.84
C TYR A 141 13.63 -3.23 0.13
N ASP A 142 12.56 -3.83 0.65
CA ASP A 142 11.78 -4.87 -0.02
C ASP A 142 11.26 -4.40 -1.38
N ALA A 143 10.60 -3.23 -1.42
CA ALA A 143 10.11 -2.66 -2.67
C ALA A 143 11.21 -2.29 -3.68
N LEU A 144 12.44 -2.10 -3.20
CA LEU A 144 13.63 -1.84 -4.03
C LEU A 144 14.41 -3.12 -4.39
N GLY A 145 14.07 -4.26 -3.78
CA GLY A 145 14.81 -5.52 -3.91
C GLY A 145 16.22 -5.49 -3.27
N ASP A 146 16.46 -4.60 -2.30
CA ASP A 146 17.77 -4.43 -1.66
C ASP A 146 17.97 -5.46 -0.53
N LYS A 147 18.26 -6.71 -0.92
CA LYS A 147 18.40 -7.86 -0.01
C LYS A 147 19.46 -7.65 1.07
N ASP A 148 20.56 -6.95 0.75
CA ASP A 148 21.63 -6.67 1.71
C ASP A 148 21.14 -5.77 2.85
N LYS A 149 20.38 -4.71 2.51
CA LYS A 149 19.80 -3.84 3.54
C LYS A 149 18.64 -4.48 4.28
N ILE A 150 17.86 -5.34 3.64
CA ILE A 150 16.85 -6.16 4.32
C ILE A 150 17.52 -7.03 5.38
N ASN A 151 18.60 -7.73 5.02
CA ASN A 151 19.40 -8.53 5.95
C ASN A 151 19.97 -7.70 7.09
N LEU A 152 20.50 -6.50 6.81
CA LEU A 152 21.00 -5.59 7.84
C LEU A 152 19.91 -5.18 8.83
N VAL A 153 18.70 -4.88 8.34
CA VAL A 153 17.54 -4.58 9.19
C VAL A 153 17.13 -5.81 10.01
N GLY A 154 17.17 -7.01 9.42
CA GLY A 154 16.93 -8.27 10.12
C GLY A 154 17.94 -8.54 11.24
N ASP A 155 19.23 -8.31 10.98
CA ASP A 155 20.30 -8.44 11.97
C ASP A 155 20.07 -7.47 13.15
N ILE A 156 19.64 -6.23 12.89
CA ILE A 156 19.26 -5.26 13.94
C ILE A 156 18.05 -5.73 14.76
N PHE A 157 17.02 -6.28 14.12
CA PHE A 157 15.86 -6.82 14.84
C PHE A 157 16.27 -8.00 15.74
N LEU A 158 17.15 -8.87 15.24
CA LEU A 158 17.69 -9.98 16.01
C LEU A 158 18.45 -9.52 17.25
N GLU A 159 19.35 -8.54 17.10
CA GLU A 159 20.10 -7.93 18.21
C GLU A 159 19.18 -7.31 19.27
N ARG A 160 18.02 -6.80 18.86
CA ARG A 160 16.98 -6.23 19.74
C ARG A 160 16.00 -7.28 20.29
N ASN A 161 16.25 -8.57 20.05
CA ASN A 161 15.38 -9.68 20.41
C ASN A 161 13.95 -9.56 19.83
N GLN A 162 13.81 -8.88 18.69
CA GLN A 162 12.56 -8.75 17.94
C GLN A 162 12.45 -9.87 16.90
N LEU A 163 12.34 -11.10 17.39
CA LEU A 163 12.55 -12.31 16.60
C LEU A 163 11.56 -12.47 15.43
N GLU A 164 10.30 -12.04 15.59
CA GLU A 164 9.31 -12.08 14.51
C GLU A 164 9.62 -11.08 13.39
N ASP A 165 10.07 -9.87 13.74
CA ASP A 165 10.47 -8.86 12.76
C ASP A 165 11.77 -9.28 12.04
N ALA A 166 12.70 -9.95 12.75
CA ALA A 166 13.91 -10.52 12.16
C ALA A 166 13.59 -11.65 11.18
N ALA A 167 12.74 -12.59 11.56
CA ALA A 167 12.29 -13.68 10.68
C ALA A 167 11.66 -13.13 9.41
N LYS A 168 10.75 -12.15 9.54
CA LYS A 168 10.12 -11.49 8.39
C LYS A 168 11.17 -10.84 7.46
N ALA A 169 12.19 -10.19 8.02
CA ALA A 169 13.24 -9.61 7.19
C ALA A 169 14.01 -10.68 6.42
N TYR A 170 14.41 -11.77 7.07
CA TYR A 170 15.15 -12.85 6.39
C TYR A 170 14.31 -13.65 5.39
N GLU A 171 13.00 -13.76 5.61
CA GLU A 171 12.04 -14.26 4.61
C GLU A 171 12.02 -13.37 3.37
N LEU A 172 11.95 -12.04 3.55
CA LEU A 172 11.92 -11.08 2.44
C LEU A 172 13.25 -11.04 1.65
N SER A 173 14.39 -11.26 2.31
CA SER A 173 15.68 -11.39 1.61
C SER A 173 15.94 -12.78 1.02
N GLU A 174 15.09 -13.77 1.35
CA GLU A 174 15.26 -15.19 1.02
C GLU A 174 16.57 -15.77 1.58
N ASP A 175 17.04 -15.28 2.73
CA ASP A 175 18.29 -15.72 3.37
C ASP A 175 18.06 -16.97 4.22
N LYS A 176 18.14 -18.13 3.57
CA LYS A 176 17.94 -19.45 4.20
C LYS A 176 18.93 -19.72 5.34
N GLU A 177 20.16 -19.20 5.26
CA GLU A 177 21.18 -19.42 6.30
C GLU A 177 20.83 -18.65 7.56
N ARG A 178 20.44 -17.38 7.43
CA ARG A 178 19.99 -16.56 8.57
C ARG A 178 18.70 -17.09 9.17
N LEU A 179 17.75 -17.53 8.35
CA LEU A 179 16.52 -18.19 8.84
C LEU A 179 16.82 -19.47 9.63
N ASN A 180 17.73 -20.32 9.17
CA ASN A 180 18.15 -21.50 9.92
C ASN A 180 18.79 -21.14 11.26
N ARG A 181 19.70 -20.15 11.28
CA ARG A 181 20.34 -19.69 12.53
C ARG A 181 19.33 -19.10 13.51
N LEU A 182 18.33 -18.35 13.02
CA LEU A 182 17.23 -17.85 13.83
C LEU A 182 16.36 -18.99 14.36
N GLY A 183 16.07 -19.99 13.53
CA GLY A 183 15.39 -21.22 13.92
C GLY A 183 16.13 -21.95 15.05
N ASP A 184 17.45 -22.09 14.94
CA ASP A 184 18.29 -22.71 15.98
C ASP A 184 18.21 -21.96 17.31
N ALA A 185 18.25 -20.61 17.25
CA ALA A 185 18.13 -19.76 18.44
C ALA A 185 16.74 -19.91 19.09
N LEU A 186 15.67 -19.79 18.31
CA LEU A 186 14.29 -19.95 18.77
C LEU A 186 14.03 -21.34 19.37
N PHE A 187 14.59 -22.38 18.75
CA PHE A 187 14.46 -23.74 19.23
C PHE A 187 15.12 -23.93 20.60
N LYS A 188 16.33 -23.37 20.79
CA LYS A 188 17.03 -23.39 22.09
C LYS A 188 16.29 -22.66 23.19
N GLU A 189 15.59 -21.58 22.85
CA GLU A 189 14.73 -20.81 23.78
C GLU A 189 13.36 -21.48 24.03
N GLY A 190 13.10 -22.66 23.43
CA GLY A 190 11.83 -23.38 23.57
C GLY A 190 10.66 -22.77 22.80
N MET A 191 10.91 -21.81 21.91
CA MET A 191 9.90 -21.18 21.06
C MET A 191 9.61 -22.04 19.82
N ILE A 192 9.17 -23.28 20.05
CA ILE A 192 9.04 -24.32 19.02
C ILE A 192 8.19 -23.89 17.81
N PRO A 193 7.01 -23.27 17.96
CA PRO A 193 6.22 -22.85 16.79
C PRO A 193 6.94 -21.81 15.91
N ALA A 194 7.69 -20.89 16.54
CA ALA A 194 8.43 -19.87 15.80
C ALA A 194 9.67 -20.46 15.11
N ALA A 195 10.38 -21.37 15.79
CA ALA A 195 11.49 -22.11 15.20
C ALA A 195 11.03 -22.91 13.97
N LEU A 196 9.90 -23.62 14.08
CA LEU A 196 9.29 -24.37 12.97
C LEU A 196 9.04 -23.48 11.76
N ARG A 197 8.41 -22.31 11.95
CA ARG A 197 8.19 -21.34 10.85
C ARG A 197 9.49 -20.95 10.14
N CYS A 198 10.57 -20.70 10.90
CA CYS A 198 11.86 -20.35 10.33
C CYS A 198 12.46 -21.50 9.50
N TYR A 199 12.35 -22.75 9.97
CA TYR A 199 12.83 -23.92 9.23
C TYR A 199 11.98 -24.24 8.00
N GLU A 200 10.67 -24.01 8.06
CA GLU A 200 9.79 -24.13 6.90
C GLU A 200 10.15 -23.07 5.84
N ALA A 201 10.37 -21.82 6.27
CA ALA A 201 10.79 -20.74 5.38
C ALA A 201 12.20 -20.92 4.80
N SER A 202 13.10 -21.59 5.51
CA SER A 202 14.46 -21.90 5.04
C SER A 202 14.55 -23.20 4.23
N GLU A 203 13.42 -23.93 4.04
CA GLU A 203 13.35 -25.26 3.43
C GLU A 203 14.25 -26.32 4.12
N ASN A 204 14.42 -26.22 5.45
CA ASN A 204 15.15 -27.21 6.23
C ASN A 204 14.26 -28.39 6.62
N GLU A 205 13.99 -29.27 5.66
CA GLU A 205 13.09 -30.43 5.81
C GLU A 205 13.44 -31.31 7.02
N THR A 206 14.73 -31.48 7.31
CA THR A 206 15.21 -32.27 8.45
C THR A 206 14.70 -31.72 9.77
N MET A 207 14.87 -30.41 10.02
CA MET A 207 14.42 -29.79 11.26
C MET A 207 12.90 -29.68 11.33
N VAL A 208 12.23 -29.43 10.20
CA VAL A 208 10.77 -29.44 10.12
C VAL A 208 10.21 -30.79 10.55
N GLN A 209 10.74 -31.89 10.00
CA GLN A 209 10.28 -33.24 10.33
C GLN A 209 10.59 -33.60 11.79
N PHE A 210 11.80 -33.27 12.26
CA PHE A 210 12.19 -33.47 13.65
C PHE A 210 11.23 -32.78 14.62
N ILE A 211 10.87 -31.52 14.36
CA ILE A 211 9.95 -30.79 15.22
C ILE A 211 8.55 -31.41 15.20
N LYS A 212 8.02 -31.72 14.01
CA LYS A 212 6.68 -32.31 13.86
C LYS A 212 6.55 -33.66 14.57
N GLU A 213 7.57 -34.51 14.47
CA GLU A 213 7.54 -35.82 15.11
C GLU A 213 7.62 -35.78 16.64
N ASN A 214 8.35 -34.81 17.20
CA ASN A 214 8.71 -34.79 18.62
C ASN A 214 7.91 -33.79 19.47
N PHE A 215 7.38 -32.71 18.87
CA PHE A 215 6.78 -31.59 19.62
C PHE A 215 5.35 -31.25 19.20
N GLU A 216 4.83 -31.75 18.07
CA GLU A 216 3.47 -31.44 17.59
C GLU A 216 2.38 -32.23 18.36
N LYS A 217 2.75 -33.18 19.23
CA LYS A 217 1.83 -34.12 19.90
C LYS A 217 1.49 -33.81 21.37
N GLU A 218 1.96 -32.70 21.95
CA GLU A 218 1.75 -32.43 23.38
C GLU A 218 0.33 -31.95 23.78
N ASP A 219 -0.61 -31.79 22.84
CA ASP A 219 -2.03 -31.52 23.17
C ASP A 219 -2.88 -32.80 23.44
N ARG A 220 -2.25 -33.99 23.53
CA ARG A 220 -2.98 -35.27 23.68
C ARG A 220 -2.65 -36.13 24.88
N VAL A 221 -2.16 -35.61 26.00
CA VAL A 221 -2.23 -36.38 27.26
C VAL A 221 -2.33 -35.45 28.46
N TYR A 222 -3.52 -34.97 28.79
CA TYR A 222 -4.05 -34.77 30.16
C TYR A 222 -5.56 -34.47 30.06
N LYS A 223 -6.34 -35.53 29.82
CA LYS A 223 -7.75 -35.62 30.21
C LYS A 223 -7.97 -36.96 30.87
#